data_AF-A0AAN6TX79-F1
#
_entry.id   AF-A0AAN6TX79-F1
#
_cell.length_a   1.000
_cell.length_b   1.000
_cell.length_c   1.000
_cell.angle_alpha   90.00
_cell.angle_beta   90.00
_cell.angle_gamma   90.00
#
_symmetry.space_group_name_H-M   'P 1'
#
loop_
_entity.id
_entity.type
_entity.pdbx_description
1 polymer ?
#
loop_
_entity_poly.entity_id
_entity_poly.type
_entity_poly.pdbx_seq_one_letter_code
_entity_poly.pdbx_strand_id
1 'polypeptide(L)'
;MPPSLLETIPLELLARVCEYIGLSHRPSLLSFALASKHCHSVAKRLFFHTIRFSANSGRQLELDVGECISILERNTSFSDVRILLITSRGRDKNDGALSLARGGTRSWSLGLPLSLSEIVDGDKDRLQGLERRSALVPNVYHATSPHIAILTDTAWQSLASLVQRLQGLRDVLYAVPSQLPPCLLHALLQYQPRCRLRVYTFRLRSLHLSETDPEELALLTAPCLYGIWVWYTDGYDDYDQPDYHAEAVYSMVKGLAPNLKEVQMFKGRFDYESYEYAGNPLPPRPPWKGFTNVGEDLT
;
A
#
# COMPACT_ATOMS: atom_id res chain seq x y z
N MET A 1 8.64 -43.77 19.30
CA MET A 1 9.72 -42.80 18.97
C MET A 1 9.53 -41.59 19.87
N PRO A 2 10.60 -41.04 20.47
CA PRO A 2 10.48 -39.81 21.25
C PRO A 2 9.99 -38.66 20.35
N PRO A 3 9.15 -37.74 20.86
CA PRO A 3 8.71 -36.58 20.09
C PRO A 3 9.94 -35.77 19.67
N SER A 4 9.93 -35.29 18.43
CA SER A 4 11.01 -34.46 17.93
C SER A 4 11.07 -33.14 18.71
N LEU A 5 12.26 -32.55 18.85
CA LEU A 5 12.46 -31.31 19.62
C LEU A 5 11.52 -30.17 19.16
N LEU A 6 11.14 -30.18 17.88
CA LEU A 6 10.20 -29.22 17.27
C LEU A 6 8.75 -29.41 17.73
N GLU A 7 8.33 -30.63 18.09
CA GLU A 7 6.99 -30.92 18.60
C GLU A 7 6.85 -30.59 20.09
N THR A 8 7.98 -30.42 20.78
CA THR A 8 8.02 -30.04 22.20
C THR A 8 8.08 -28.52 22.41
N ILE A 9 8.35 -27.74 21.35
CA ILE A 9 8.38 -26.28 21.43
C ILE A 9 6.94 -25.73 21.42
N PRO A 10 6.61 -24.75 22.29
CA PRO A 10 5.33 -24.06 22.23
C PRO A 10 5.04 -23.45 20.86
N LEU A 11 3.78 -23.56 20.41
CA LEU A 11 3.33 -23.10 19.10
C LEU A 11 3.65 -21.61 18.85
N GLU A 12 3.65 -20.80 19.90
CA GLU A 12 3.94 -19.36 19.85
C GLU A 12 5.41 -19.10 19.50
N LEU A 13 6.33 -19.88 20.07
CA LEU A 13 7.77 -19.76 19.77
C LEU A 13 8.06 -20.28 18.38
N LEU A 14 7.42 -21.39 17.98
CA LEU A 14 7.58 -21.93 16.64
C LEU A 14 7.03 -20.98 15.58
N ALA A 15 5.88 -20.34 15.83
CA ALA A 15 5.32 -19.31 14.96
C ALA A 15 6.26 -18.11 14.83
N ARG A 16 6.87 -17.62 15.92
CA ARG A 16 7.86 -16.53 15.87
C ARG A 16 9.12 -16.90 15.09
N VAL A 17 9.62 -18.12 15.25
CA VAL A 17 10.74 -18.62 14.45
C VAL A 17 10.36 -18.67 12.97
N CYS A 18 9.16 -19.16 12.66
CA CYS A 18 8.66 -19.20 11.29
C CYS A 18 8.47 -17.79 10.70
N GLU A 19 7.98 -16.81 11.48
CA GLU A 19 7.90 -15.41 11.07
C GLU A 19 9.29 -14.87 10.74
N TYR A 20 10.28 -15.10 11.62
CA TYR A 20 11.65 -14.65 11.39
C TYR A 20 12.29 -15.30 10.15
N ILE A 21 12.12 -16.61 9.96
CA ILE A 21 12.60 -17.33 8.77
C ILE A 21 11.88 -16.83 7.52
N GLY A 22 10.56 -16.60 7.61
CA GLY A 22 9.75 -16.09 6.51
C GLY A 22 10.21 -14.71 6.03
N LEU A 23 10.55 -13.83 6.98
CA LEU A 23 11.11 -12.50 6.71
C LEU A 23 12.53 -12.59 6.13
N SER A 24 13.37 -13.50 6.64
CA SER A 24 14.79 -13.55 6.28
C SER A 24 15.08 -14.36 5.01
N HIS A 25 14.40 -15.49 4.83
CA HIS A 25 14.66 -16.44 3.76
C HIS A 25 13.46 -17.36 3.47
N ARG A 26 12.57 -16.92 2.57
CA ARG A 26 11.33 -17.63 2.18
C ARG A 26 11.50 -19.10 1.78
N PRO A 27 12.52 -19.51 0.99
CA PRO A 27 12.68 -20.90 0.62
C PRO A 27 12.86 -21.82 1.83
N SER A 28 13.53 -21.35 2.88
CA SER A 28 13.69 -22.11 4.13
C SER A 28 12.36 -22.31 4.85
N LEU A 29 11.43 -21.36 4.79
CA LEU A 29 10.11 -21.53 5.39
C LEU A 29 9.26 -22.57 4.63
N LEU A 30 9.40 -22.65 3.30
CA LEU A 30 8.79 -23.73 2.53
C LEU A 30 9.40 -25.08 2.85
N SER A 31 10.73 -25.18 2.87
CA SER A 31 11.41 -26.42 3.26
C SER A 31 11.00 -26.86 4.67
N PHE A 32 10.85 -25.91 5.59
CA PHE A 32 10.33 -26.16 6.94
C PHE A 32 8.89 -26.66 6.91
N ALA A 33 8.00 -26.03 6.14
CA ALA A 33 6.61 -26.44 5.99
C ALA A 33 6.46 -27.83 5.37
N LEU A 34 7.44 -28.28 4.56
CA LEU A 34 7.46 -29.62 3.96
C LEU A 34 8.05 -30.69 4.88
N ALA A 35 8.75 -30.31 5.96
CA ALA A 35 9.44 -31.24 6.83
C ALA A 35 8.50 -32.08 7.72
N SER A 36 7.36 -31.53 8.17
CA SER A 36 6.37 -32.28 8.94
C SER A 36 4.98 -31.65 8.88
N LYS A 37 3.94 -32.44 9.20
CA LYS A 37 2.55 -31.95 9.30
C LYS A 37 2.39 -30.86 10.36
N HIS A 38 3.14 -30.96 11.46
CA HIS A 38 3.14 -29.97 12.53
C HIS A 38 3.73 -28.64 12.04
N CYS A 39 4.90 -28.69 11.39
CA CYS A 39 5.56 -27.53 10.78
C CYS A 39 4.69 -26.88 9.70
N HIS A 40 4.03 -27.71 8.87
CA HIS A 40 3.08 -27.24 7.87
C HIS A 40 1.93 -26.45 8.49
N SER A 41 1.32 -26.97 9.56
CA SER A 41 0.21 -26.30 10.25
C SER A 41 0.58 -24.92 10.78
N VAL A 42 1.79 -24.78 11.33
CA VAL A 42 2.31 -23.51 11.86
C VAL A 42 2.65 -22.54 10.74
N ALA A 43 3.39 -23.00 9.73
CA ALA A 43 3.79 -22.19 8.59
C ALA A 43 2.59 -21.76 7.71
N LYS A 44 1.52 -22.57 7.67
CA LYS A 44 0.32 -22.30 6.88
C LYS A 44 -0.25 -20.91 7.13
N ARG A 45 -0.35 -20.51 8.40
CA ARG A 45 -0.90 -19.19 8.79
C ARG A 45 -0.07 -18.03 8.23
N LEU A 46 1.23 -18.24 8.04
CA LEU A 46 2.13 -17.24 7.50
C LEU A 46 2.00 -17.07 5.99
N PHE A 47 1.58 -18.12 5.26
CA PHE A 47 1.35 -18.01 3.81
C PHE A 47 0.14 -17.13 3.47
N PHE A 48 -0.82 -17.00 4.39
CA PHE A 48 -1.99 -16.15 4.21
C PHE A 48 -1.84 -14.78 4.89
N HIS A 49 -0.71 -14.51 5.53
CA HIS A 49 -0.51 -13.29 6.30
C HIS A 49 -0.56 -12.04 5.41
N THR A 50 -0.01 -12.14 4.20
CA THR A 50 0.03 -11.05 3.24
C THR A 50 -0.70 -11.46 1.96
N ILE A 51 -1.60 -10.60 1.49
CA ILE A 51 -2.22 -10.73 0.17
C ILE A 51 -1.88 -9.52 -0.68
N ARG A 52 -1.49 -9.75 -1.93
CA ARG A 52 -1.10 -8.70 -2.87
C ARG A 52 -2.05 -8.69 -4.07
N PHE A 53 -2.56 -7.52 -4.42
CA PHE A 53 -3.34 -7.28 -5.63
C PHE A 53 -2.65 -6.27 -6.56
N SER A 54 -2.89 -6.44 -7.86
CA SER A 54 -2.47 -5.49 -8.88
C SER A 54 -3.66 -4.75 -9.50
N ALA A 55 -3.70 -3.44 -9.35
CA ALA A 55 -4.81 -2.58 -9.76
C ALA A 55 -4.66 -2.05 -11.19
N ASN A 56 -4.57 -2.96 -12.18
CA ASN A 56 -4.37 -2.56 -13.60
C ASN A 56 -5.67 -2.53 -14.41
N SER A 57 -6.64 -3.34 -14.02
CA SER A 57 -7.91 -3.51 -14.72
C SER A 57 -8.98 -3.92 -13.72
N GLY A 58 -10.13 -3.25 -13.73
CA GLY A 58 -11.23 -3.55 -12.81
C GLY A 58 -11.73 -4.99 -12.96
N ARG A 59 -11.85 -5.47 -14.21
CA ARG A 59 -12.29 -6.85 -14.47
C ARG A 59 -11.28 -7.88 -13.96
N GLN A 60 -9.97 -7.62 -14.12
CA GLN A 60 -8.96 -8.54 -13.62
C GLN A 60 -8.92 -8.51 -12.08
N LEU A 61 -9.04 -7.33 -11.47
CA LEU A 61 -9.12 -7.18 -10.03
C LEU A 61 -10.31 -7.96 -9.45
N GLU A 62 -11.48 -7.89 -10.07
CA GLU A 62 -12.66 -8.66 -9.67
C GLU A 62 -12.42 -10.18 -9.74
N LEU A 63 -11.84 -10.67 -10.84
CA LEU A 63 -11.50 -12.10 -10.98
C LEU A 63 -10.46 -12.55 -9.94
N ASP A 64 -9.41 -11.75 -9.74
CA ASP A 64 -8.35 -12.00 -8.77
C ASP A 64 -8.90 -12.05 -7.34
N VAL A 65 -9.80 -11.12 -7.00
CA VAL A 65 -10.46 -11.09 -5.68
C VAL A 65 -11.35 -12.32 -5.50
N GLY A 66 -12.11 -12.72 -6.53
CA GLY A 66 -12.94 -13.93 -6.48
C GLY A 66 -12.13 -15.21 -6.26
N GLU A 67 -10.97 -15.33 -6.93
CA GLU A 67 -10.05 -16.46 -6.74
C GLU A 67 -9.44 -16.44 -5.33
N CYS A 68 -9.01 -15.26 -4.85
CA CYS A 68 -8.49 -15.07 -3.51
C CYS A 68 -9.50 -15.49 -2.44
N ILE A 69 -10.75 -15.04 -2.57
CA ILE A 69 -11.85 -15.42 -1.68
C ILE A 69 -12.01 -16.94 -1.65
N SER A 70 -12.06 -17.59 -2.82
CA SER A 70 -12.23 -19.04 -2.93
C SER A 70 -11.10 -19.80 -2.22
N ILE A 71 -9.86 -19.32 -2.33
CA ILE A 71 -8.68 -19.91 -1.68
C ILE A 71 -8.72 -19.70 -0.16
N LEU A 72 -9.09 -18.50 0.31
CA LEU A 72 -9.20 -18.19 1.74
C LEU A 72 -10.35 -18.96 2.41
N GLU A 73 -11.49 -19.14 1.73
CA GLU A 73 -12.61 -19.97 2.18
C GLU A 73 -12.20 -21.42 2.34
N ARG A 74 -11.57 -22.00 1.30
CA ARG A 74 -11.09 -23.38 1.33
C ARG A 74 -10.11 -23.65 2.47
N ASN A 75 -9.34 -22.64 2.88
CA ASN A 75 -8.30 -22.78 3.89
C ASN A 75 -8.70 -22.28 5.28
N THR A 76 -9.91 -21.73 5.43
CA THR A 76 -10.40 -21.05 6.64
C THR A 76 -9.43 -19.99 7.17
N SER A 77 -8.85 -19.19 6.27
CA SER A 77 -7.69 -18.32 6.57
C SER A 77 -7.97 -16.81 6.48
N PHE A 78 -9.24 -16.38 6.45
CA PHE A 78 -9.59 -14.95 6.47
C PHE A 78 -9.04 -14.20 7.69
N SER A 79 -9.00 -14.85 8.85
CA SER A 79 -8.48 -14.27 10.10
C SER A 79 -6.96 -14.26 10.16
N ASP A 80 -6.29 -15.01 9.28
CA ASP A 80 -4.82 -15.07 9.22
C ASP A 80 -4.24 -13.87 8.44
N VAL A 81 -5.02 -13.27 7.53
CA VAL A 81 -4.61 -12.11 6.73
C VAL A 81 -4.41 -10.89 7.62
N ARG A 82 -3.20 -10.33 7.62
CA ARG A 82 -2.81 -9.13 8.37
C ARG A 82 -2.43 -7.96 7.48
N ILE A 83 -1.92 -8.22 6.28
CA ILE A 83 -1.41 -7.20 5.38
C ILE A 83 -2.09 -7.32 4.02
N LEU A 84 -2.68 -6.23 3.56
CA LEU A 84 -3.17 -6.08 2.19
C LEU A 84 -2.28 -5.09 1.44
N LEU A 85 -1.58 -5.58 0.40
CA LEU A 85 -0.74 -4.77 -0.46
C LEU A 85 -1.43 -4.55 -1.81
N ILE A 86 -1.59 -3.29 -2.21
CA ILE A 86 -2.21 -2.90 -3.47
C ILE A 86 -1.17 -2.15 -4.28
N THR A 87 -0.85 -2.66 -5.46
CA THR A 87 0.19 -2.09 -6.34
C THR A 87 -0.35 -1.87 -7.75
N SER A 88 0.15 -0.89 -8.49
CA SER A 88 0.04 -0.93 -9.95
C SER A 88 1.13 -1.84 -10.51
N ARG A 89 0.89 -2.50 -11.65
CA ARG A 89 1.94 -3.25 -12.37
C ARG A 89 2.95 -2.25 -12.95
N GLY A 90 3.94 -1.89 -12.14
CA GLY A 90 5.28 -1.63 -12.66
C GLY A 90 5.78 -2.92 -13.32
N ARG A 91 6.67 -2.84 -14.30
CA ARG A 91 7.25 -4.04 -14.96
C ARG A 91 8.03 -4.88 -13.93
N ASP A 92 7.36 -5.70 -13.14
CA ASP A 92 8.00 -6.72 -12.31
C ASP A 92 8.60 -7.74 -13.28
N LYS A 93 9.91 -7.64 -13.49
CA LYS A 93 10.70 -8.59 -14.30
C LYS A 93 11.00 -9.89 -13.57
N ASN A 94 10.65 -10.00 -12.28
CA ASN A 94 11.02 -11.12 -11.42
C ASN A 94 9.79 -11.82 -10.82
N ASP A 95 8.84 -12.24 -11.67
CA ASP A 95 7.73 -13.11 -11.26
C ASP A 95 8.20 -14.56 -11.06
N GLY A 96 9.09 -14.75 -10.07
CA GLY A 96 9.74 -16.01 -9.72
C GLY A 96 9.46 -16.49 -8.29
N ALA A 97 8.59 -15.81 -7.54
CA ALA A 97 8.24 -16.22 -6.17
C ALA A 97 6.96 -17.06 -6.17
N LEU A 98 7.14 -18.38 -6.33
CA LEU A 98 6.22 -19.43 -5.87
C LEU A 98 4.75 -19.28 -6.30
N SER A 99 4.54 -19.23 -7.62
CA SER A 99 3.27 -19.62 -8.23
C SER A 99 3.06 -21.12 -8.00
N LEU A 100 2.54 -21.49 -6.82
CA LEU A 100 2.00 -22.81 -6.58
C LEU A 100 0.71 -22.96 -7.39
N ALA A 101 0.89 -23.44 -8.63
CA ALA A 101 -0.07 -24.08 -9.55
C ALA A 101 -0.51 -23.28 -10.81
N ARG A 102 -0.06 -23.83 -11.94
CA ARG A 102 -0.62 -23.84 -13.31
C ARG A 102 -0.85 -22.48 -14.00
N GLY A 103 0.02 -22.22 -14.98
CA GLY A 103 -0.33 -21.73 -16.32
C GLY A 103 -1.32 -20.57 -16.39
N GLY A 104 -0.80 -19.36 -16.19
CA GLY A 104 -1.51 -18.10 -16.35
C GLY A 104 -0.78 -17.02 -15.58
N THR A 105 -0.53 -15.87 -16.20
CA THR A 105 0.17 -14.72 -15.61
C THR A 105 -0.75 -14.09 -14.54
N ARG A 106 -0.75 -14.63 -13.32
CA ARG A 106 -1.57 -14.16 -12.20
C ARG A 106 -1.12 -12.76 -11.79
N SER A 107 -2.05 -11.81 -11.66
CA SER A 107 -1.77 -10.44 -11.20
C SER A 107 -1.89 -10.26 -9.69
N TRP A 108 -2.12 -11.33 -8.93
CA TRP A 108 -2.25 -11.32 -7.48
C TRP A 108 -1.49 -12.51 -6.88
N SER A 109 -1.05 -12.39 -5.62
CA SER A 109 -0.30 -13.43 -4.95
C SER A 109 -0.56 -13.49 -3.44
N LEU A 110 -0.44 -14.71 -2.90
CA LEU A 110 -0.32 -14.96 -1.46
C LEU A 110 1.15 -14.87 -1.07
N GLY A 111 1.43 -14.13 0.00
CA GLY A 111 2.78 -13.87 0.46
C GLY A 111 2.98 -14.29 1.90
N LEU A 112 4.17 -14.84 2.15
CA LEU A 112 4.78 -14.86 3.48
C LEU A 112 4.82 -13.44 4.09
N PRO A 113 4.97 -13.28 5.42
CA PRO A 113 5.20 -11.96 6.01
C PRO A 113 6.32 -11.29 5.24
N LEU A 114 5.98 -10.22 4.52
CA LEU A 114 6.94 -9.54 3.67
C LEU A 114 8.01 -8.96 4.59
N SER A 115 9.28 -9.31 4.38
CA SER A 115 10.31 -8.44 4.91
C SER A 115 10.20 -7.09 4.21
N LEU A 116 10.58 -6.02 4.90
CA LEU A 116 10.63 -4.69 4.29
C LEU A 116 11.34 -4.73 2.93
N SER A 117 12.44 -5.50 2.82
CA SER A 117 13.17 -5.78 1.56
C SER A 117 12.31 -6.38 0.43
N GLU A 118 11.29 -7.17 0.75
CA GLU A 118 10.42 -7.81 -0.24
C GLU A 118 9.18 -6.98 -0.58
N ILE A 119 8.78 -6.05 0.30
CA ILE A 119 7.89 -4.93 -0.06
C ILE A 119 8.65 -3.99 -1.02
N VAL A 120 9.98 -3.97 -0.91
CA VAL A 120 10.82 -2.89 -1.42
C VAL A 120 11.58 -3.18 -2.71
N ASP A 121 11.95 -4.42 -3.09
CA ASP A 121 12.92 -4.50 -4.18
C ASP A 121 12.77 -5.62 -5.23
N GLY A 122 12.89 -5.19 -6.49
CA GLY A 122 13.44 -6.00 -7.58
C GLY A 122 14.96 -6.22 -7.46
N ASP A 123 15.54 -5.77 -6.34
CA ASP A 123 16.79 -6.08 -5.64
C ASP A 123 18.07 -5.91 -6.46
N LYS A 124 19.10 -5.41 -5.77
CA LYS A 124 20.32 -6.18 -5.57
C LYS A 124 21.24 -5.42 -4.63
N ASP A 125 21.66 -6.13 -3.61
CA ASP A 125 22.81 -5.84 -2.79
C ASP A 125 22.53 -4.88 -1.62
N ARG A 126 22.55 -5.46 -0.42
CA ARG A 126 23.11 -4.87 0.82
C ARG A 126 22.09 -4.40 1.85
N LEU A 127 21.71 -5.36 2.68
CA LEU A 127 21.77 -5.20 4.13
C LEU A 127 23.18 -4.76 4.58
N GLN A 128 23.58 -3.51 4.35
CA GLN A 128 24.74 -2.94 5.03
C GLN A 128 24.30 -1.71 5.82
N GLY A 129 23.80 -1.99 7.03
CA GLY A 129 23.63 -0.99 8.08
C GLY A 129 22.23 -0.40 8.12
N LEU A 130 21.74 -0.17 9.33
CA LEU A 130 20.66 0.77 9.58
C LEU A 130 20.91 2.06 8.78
N GLU A 131 19.81 2.66 8.29
CA GLU A 131 19.73 3.90 7.50
C GLU A 131 19.74 3.75 5.98
N ARG A 132 18.54 3.65 5.41
CA ARG A 132 17.90 4.74 4.65
C ARG A 132 16.46 4.30 4.38
N ARG A 133 15.50 4.94 5.07
CA ARG A 133 14.05 4.73 4.92
C ARG A 133 13.52 5.25 3.57
N SER A 134 14.14 4.88 2.46
CA SER A 134 13.85 5.42 1.12
C SER A 134 14.02 4.30 0.09
N ALA A 135 12.94 3.55 -0.16
CA ALA A 135 12.92 2.59 -1.26
C ALA A 135 11.50 2.14 -1.70
N LEU A 136 10.43 2.65 -1.09
CA LEU A 136 9.07 2.59 -1.68
C LEU A 136 8.79 3.77 -2.61
N VAL A 137 9.84 4.37 -3.16
CA VAL A 137 9.70 5.30 -4.26
C VAL A 137 9.36 4.44 -5.48
N PRO A 138 8.13 4.49 -6.03
CA PRO A 138 7.98 4.09 -7.42
C PRO A 138 9.01 4.94 -8.16
N ASN A 139 9.85 4.36 -9.01
CA ASN A 139 10.62 5.17 -9.94
C ASN A 139 9.58 6.00 -10.74
N VAL A 140 9.30 7.23 -10.28
CA VAL A 140 8.51 8.24 -11.00
C VAL A 140 9.40 8.84 -12.10
N TYR A 141 10.40 8.09 -12.58
CA TYR A 141 10.97 8.30 -13.88
C TYR A 141 9.94 7.78 -14.89
N HIS A 142 9.02 8.68 -15.25
CA HIS A 142 8.14 8.59 -16.40
C HIS A 142 7.09 7.47 -16.33
N ALA A 143 6.01 7.71 -15.58
CA ALA A 143 4.76 6.96 -15.75
C ALA A 143 3.54 7.88 -15.89
N THR A 144 3.68 9.04 -16.55
CA THR A 144 2.69 9.41 -17.56
C THR A 144 2.89 8.52 -18.80
N SER A 145 2.76 7.21 -18.61
CA SER A 145 2.20 6.42 -19.69
C SER A 145 0.70 6.72 -19.64
N PRO A 146 0.10 7.25 -20.72
CA PRO A 146 -1.29 7.73 -20.73
C PRO A 146 -2.35 6.62 -20.58
N HIS A 147 -2.00 5.45 -20.04
CA HIS A 147 -2.81 4.24 -20.01
C HIS A 147 -2.81 3.49 -18.66
N ILE A 148 -2.46 4.11 -17.53
CA ILE A 148 -3.02 3.58 -16.27
C ILE A 148 -4.49 3.96 -16.31
N ALA A 149 -5.34 3.01 -16.72
CA ALA A 149 -6.78 3.18 -16.67
C ALA A 149 -7.14 3.62 -15.25
N ILE A 150 -7.62 4.86 -15.11
CA ILE A 150 -8.15 5.34 -13.85
C ILE A 150 -9.35 4.45 -13.54
N LEU A 151 -9.15 3.50 -12.61
CA LEU A 151 -10.20 2.59 -12.21
C LEU A 151 -11.29 3.40 -11.52
N THR A 152 -12.53 3.23 -11.97
CA THR A 152 -13.71 3.80 -11.32
C THR A 152 -13.88 3.18 -9.93
N ASP A 153 -14.55 3.87 -9.01
CA ASP A 153 -14.82 3.34 -7.67
C ASP A 153 -15.51 1.96 -7.72
N THR A 154 -16.40 1.74 -8.69
CA THR A 154 -17.07 0.45 -8.94
C THR A 154 -16.11 -0.71 -9.19
N ALA A 155 -14.95 -0.47 -9.80
CA ALA A 155 -13.94 -1.48 -10.06
C ALA A 155 -13.28 -2.00 -8.77
N TRP A 156 -13.34 -1.23 -7.68
CA TRP A 156 -12.73 -1.54 -6.39
C TRP A 156 -13.69 -2.19 -5.40
N GLN A 157 -14.98 -2.29 -5.74
CA GLN A 157 -16.02 -2.83 -4.86
C GLN A 157 -15.80 -4.29 -4.47
N SER A 158 -15.23 -5.09 -5.36
CA SER A 158 -14.84 -6.47 -5.05
C SER A 158 -13.79 -6.50 -3.94
N LEU A 159 -12.77 -5.65 -4.05
CA LEU A 159 -11.72 -5.53 -3.05
C LEU A 159 -12.23 -4.93 -1.73
N ALA A 160 -13.12 -3.94 -1.78
CA ALA A 160 -13.80 -3.39 -0.61
C ALA A 160 -14.57 -4.49 0.12
N SER A 161 -15.32 -5.31 -0.62
CA SER A 161 -16.06 -6.47 -0.08
C SER A 161 -15.14 -7.51 0.55
N LEU A 162 -13.95 -7.75 -0.03
CA LEU A 162 -12.93 -8.60 0.58
C LEU A 162 -12.46 -8.01 1.93
N VAL A 163 -12.15 -6.72 2.00
CA VAL A 163 -11.70 -6.03 3.24
C VAL A 163 -12.68 -6.22 4.39
N GLN A 164 -13.99 -6.24 4.12
CA GLN A 164 -15.02 -6.50 5.15
C GLN A 164 -14.85 -7.87 5.81
N ARG A 165 -14.33 -8.85 5.08
CA ARG A 165 -14.14 -10.24 5.55
C ARG A 165 -12.81 -10.47 6.27
N LEU A 166 -11.85 -9.55 6.13
CA LEU A 166 -10.50 -9.68 6.69
C LEU A 166 -10.42 -9.19 8.14
N GLN A 167 -11.09 -9.87 9.07
CA GLN A 167 -11.10 -9.50 10.50
C GLN A 167 -9.70 -9.39 11.14
N GLY A 168 -8.70 -10.02 10.52
CA GLY A 168 -7.33 -9.99 10.98
C GLY A 168 -6.52 -8.77 10.53
N LEU A 169 -7.04 -7.94 9.62
CA LEU A 169 -6.30 -6.94 8.89
C LEU A 169 -5.69 -5.86 9.81
N ARG A 170 -4.37 -5.68 9.71
CA ARG A 170 -3.59 -4.72 10.51
C ARG A 170 -3.06 -3.59 9.67
N ASP A 171 -2.70 -3.86 8.43
CA ASP A 171 -2.04 -2.89 7.56
C ASP A 171 -2.60 -2.97 6.13
N VAL A 172 -2.92 -1.82 5.57
CA VAL A 172 -3.15 -1.65 4.13
C VAL A 172 -2.04 -0.79 3.56
N LEU A 173 -1.35 -1.32 2.57
CA LEU A 173 -0.28 -0.66 1.86
C LEU A 173 -0.80 -0.31 0.46
N TYR A 174 -1.10 0.96 0.23
CA TYR A 174 -1.61 1.46 -1.05
C TYR A 174 -0.49 2.13 -1.83
N ALA A 175 -0.03 1.48 -2.90
CA ALA A 175 1.04 1.93 -3.79
C ALA A 175 0.57 1.96 -5.25
N VAL A 176 -0.57 2.61 -5.49
CA VAL A 176 -1.14 2.81 -6.83
C VAL A 176 -1.12 4.31 -7.14
N PRO A 177 -0.64 4.75 -8.31
CA PRO A 177 -0.53 6.18 -8.65
C PRO A 177 -1.85 6.98 -8.67
N SER A 178 -3.01 6.30 -8.60
CA SER A 178 -4.32 6.94 -8.47
C SER A 178 -4.63 7.32 -7.02
N GLN A 179 -5.64 8.16 -6.80
CA GLN A 179 -6.16 8.41 -5.45
C GLN A 179 -6.77 7.13 -4.85
N LEU A 180 -6.72 7.03 -3.52
CA LEU A 180 -7.38 5.95 -2.79
C LEU A 180 -8.89 6.00 -3.11
N PRO A 181 -9.49 4.90 -3.63
CA PRO A 181 -10.91 4.85 -3.93
C PRO A 181 -11.76 5.06 -2.67
N PRO A 182 -12.80 5.91 -2.73
CA PRO A 182 -13.73 6.12 -1.63
C PRO A 182 -14.26 4.82 -1.03
N CYS A 183 -14.69 3.85 -1.83
CA CYS A 183 -15.25 2.59 -1.31
C CYS A 183 -14.26 1.81 -0.43
N LEU A 184 -12.96 1.86 -0.72
CA LEU A 184 -11.93 1.22 0.10
C LEU A 184 -11.74 1.97 1.41
N LEU A 185 -11.71 3.30 1.39
CA LEU A 185 -11.61 4.10 2.60
C LEU A 185 -12.80 3.84 3.53
N HIS A 186 -14.02 3.89 2.99
CA HIS A 186 -15.24 3.60 3.74
C HIS A 186 -15.23 2.18 4.33
N ALA A 187 -14.82 1.18 3.55
CA ALA A 187 -14.71 -0.19 4.05
C ALA A 187 -13.69 -0.32 5.20
N LEU A 188 -12.56 0.38 5.13
CA LEU A 188 -11.57 0.37 6.20
C LEU A 188 -12.11 1.06 7.46
N LEU A 189 -12.76 2.21 7.32
CA LEU A 189 -13.34 2.94 8.45
C LEU A 189 -14.45 2.15 9.15
N GLN A 190 -15.31 1.49 8.37
CA GLN A 190 -16.48 0.78 8.89
C GLN A 190 -16.11 -0.58 9.50
N TYR A 191 -15.27 -1.37 8.82
CA TYR A 191 -15.03 -2.76 9.20
C TYR A 191 -13.67 -2.99 9.87
N GLN A 192 -12.71 -2.09 9.65
CA GLN A 192 -11.32 -2.26 10.09
C GLN A 192 -10.77 -1.01 10.82
N PRO A 193 -11.44 -0.50 11.88
CA PRO A 193 -11.09 0.80 12.48
C PRO A 193 -9.70 0.83 13.14
N ARG A 194 -9.10 -0.34 13.42
CA ARG A 194 -7.75 -0.47 13.99
C ARG A 194 -6.66 -0.66 12.93
N CYS A 195 -7.03 -0.73 11.65
CA CYS A 195 -6.11 -0.91 10.55
C CYS A 195 -5.27 0.35 10.33
N ARG A 196 -4.01 0.15 9.95
CA ARG A 196 -3.08 1.21 9.57
C ARG A 196 -3.03 1.30 8.05
N LEU A 197 -3.59 2.36 7.52
CA LEU A 197 -3.49 2.71 6.11
C LEU A 197 -2.20 3.48 5.86
N ARG A 198 -1.37 2.97 4.94
CA ARG A 198 -0.21 3.69 4.39
C ARG A 198 -0.42 3.94 2.91
N VAL A 199 -0.25 5.18 2.50
CA VAL A 199 -0.43 5.62 1.10
C VAL A 199 0.92 6.07 0.56
N TYR A 200 1.50 5.29 -0.35
CA TYR A 200 2.84 5.53 -0.89
C TYR A 200 2.88 6.50 -2.08
N THR A 201 1.70 6.81 -2.62
CA THR A 201 1.47 7.66 -3.79
C THR A 201 0.41 8.69 -3.45
N PHE A 202 0.59 9.37 -2.31
CA PHE A 202 -0.40 10.30 -1.78
C PHE A 202 -0.45 11.58 -2.64
N ARG A 203 -1.63 11.92 -3.14
CA ARG A 203 -1.88 13.11 -3.95
C ARG A 203 -3.29 13.65 -3.71
N LEU A 204 -3.39 14.96 -3.56
CA LEU A 204 -4.64 15.68 -3.40
C LEU A 204 -4.88 16.51 -4.67
N ARG A 205 -6.05 16.36 -5.28
CA ARG A 205 -6.44 17.06 -6.51
C ARG A 205 -7.18 18.35 -6.20
N SER A 206 -7.81 18.47 -5.03
CA SER A 206 -8.62 19.65 -4.69
C SER A 206 -7.82 20.85 -4.15
N LEU A 207 -6.49 20.74 -3.99
CA LEU A 207 -5.68 21.78 -3.34
C LEU A 207 -5.71 23.14 -4.04
N HIS A 208 -5.85 23.16 -5.37
CA HIS A 208 -5.93 24.38 -6.17
C HIS A 208 -7.37 24.87 -6.40
N LEU A 209 -8.38 24.08 -6.00
CA LEU A 209 -9.80 24.42 -6.16
C LEU A 209 -10.26 25.39 -5.06
N SER A 210 -11.47 25.95 -5.19
CA SER A 210 -12.07 26.84 -4.18
C SER A 210 -12.58 26.10 -2.94
N GLU A 211 -12.87 24.81 -3.05
CA GLU A 211 -13.33 23.95 -1.97
C GLU A 211 -12.49 22.68 -1.90
N THR A 212 -12.21 22.20 -0.68
CA THR A 212 -11.60 20.88 -0.47
C THR A 212 -12.62 19.80 -0.77
N ASP A 213 -12.22 18.82 -1.57
CA ASP A 213 -13.06 17.68 -1.92
C ASP A 213 -13.47 16.90 -0.66
N PRO A 214 -14.76 16.56 -0.49
CA PRO A 214 -15.23 15.85 0.71
C PRO A 214 -14.57 14.48 0.94
N GLU A 215 -14.24 13.74 -0.12
CA GLU A 215 -13.59 12.43 -0.02
C GLU A 215 -12.11 12.57 0.35
N GLU A 216 -11.44 13.59 -0.18
CA GLU A 216 -10.11 13.97 0.26
C GLU A 216 -10.11 14.38 1.73
N LEU A 217 -11.08 15.20 2.17
CA LEU A 217 -11.22 15.58 3.58
C LEU A 217 -11.48 14.37 4.48
N ALA A 218 -12.29 13.41 4.02
CA ALA A 218 -12.51 12.16 4.74
C ALA A 218 -11.20 11.35 4.88
N LEU A 219 -10.35 11.31 3.85
CA LEU A 219 -9.04 10.67 3.93
C LEU A 219 -8.10 11.41 4.88
N LEU A 220 -8.06 12.74 4.81
CA LEU A 220 -7.20 13.60 5.63
C LEU A 220 -7.50 13.45 7.12
N THR A 221 -8.77 13.29 7.47
CA THR A 221 -9.26 13.14 8.84
C THR A 221 -9.41 11.69 9.29
N ALA A 222 -9.12 10.72 8.42
CA ALA A 222 -9.33 9.31 8.69
C ALA A 222 -8.46 8.82 9.86
N PRO A 223 -9.06 8.22 10.92
CA PRO A 223 -8.30 7.70 12.05
C PRO A 223 -7.41 6.50 11.69
N CYS A 224 -7.67 5.83 10.56
CA CYS A 224 -6.84 4.73 10.08
C CYS A 224 -5.61 5.21 9.28
N LEU A 225 -5.55 6.47 8.85
CA LEU A 225 -4.42 7.00 8.10
C LEU A 225 -3.18 7.09 8.99
N TYR A 226 -2.20 6.24 8.70
CA TYR A 226 -1.01 6.05 9.52
C TYR A 226 0.25 6.64 8.88
N GLY A 227 0.37 6.55 7.56
CA GLY A 227 1.53 7.11 6.87
C GLY A 227 1.30 7.52 5.42
N ILE A 228 2.02 8.55 4.98
CA ILE A 228 1.92 9.12 3.64
C ILE A 228 3.29 9.39 3.02
N TRP A 229 3.40 9.16 1.72
CA TRP A 229 4.54 9.50 0.89
C TRP A 229 4.05 10.44 -0.20
N VAL A 230 4.61 11.64 -0.20
CA VAL A 230 4.10 12.78 -0.99
C VAL A 230 5.22 13.32 -1.86
N TRP A 231 4.92 13.49 -3.15
CA TRP A 231 5.77 14.25 -4.07
C TRP A 231 5.26 15.68 -4.11
N TYR A 232 6.17 16.65 -4.09
CA TYR A 232 5.81 18.07 -4.18
C TYR A 232 6.82 18.87 -5.00
N THR A 233 6.39 19.98 -5.57
CA THR A 233 7.22 21.03 -6.19
C THR A 233 7.06 22.36 -5.46
N ASP A 234 8.00 23.30 -5.61
CA ASP A 234 7.94 24.62 -4.94
C ASP A 234 7.05 25.63 -5.71
N GLY A 235 6.46 25.21 -6.83
CA GLY A 235 5.77 26.09 -7.77
C GLY A 235 4.53 25.42 -8.37
N TYR A 236 4.70 24.89 -9.58
CA TYR A 236 3.62 24.29 -10.34
C TYR A 236 3.85 22.79 -10.53
N ASP A 237 2.76 22.04 -10.66
CA ASP A 237 2.81 20.63 -11.02
C ASP A 237 2.90 20.45 -12.54
N ASP A 238 2.96 19.19 -13.00
CA ASP A 238 3.07 18.83 -14.42
C ASP A 238 1.87 19.29 -15.29
N TYR A 239 0.84 19.89 -14.69
CA TYR A 239 -0.37 20.40 -15.34
C TYR A 239 -0.49 21.93 -15.23
N ASP A 240 0.62 22.61 -14.93
CA ASP A 240 0.68 24.06 -14.69
C ASP A 240 -0.30 24.53 -13.60
N GLN A 241 -0.60 23.65 -12.63
CA GLN A 241 -1.39 24.01 -11.45
C GLN A 241 -0.49 24.29 -10.26
N PRO A 242 -0.78 25.32 -9.44
CA PRO A 242 -0.07 25.55 -8.19
C PRO A 242 -0.02 24.29 -7.32
N ASP A 243 1.18 23.88 -6.94
CA ASP A 243 1.40 22.79 -5.99
C ASP A 243 1.33 23.34 -4.56
N TYR A 244 0.54 22.69 -3.72
CA TYR A 244 0.37 23.01 -2.30
C TYR A 244 0.56 21.79 -1.39
N HIS A 245 1.15 20.70 -1.89
CA HIS A 245 1.25 19.45 -1.15
C HIS A 245 2.11 19.60 0.11
N ALA A 246 3.15 20.45 0.08
CA ALA A 246 3.99 20.68 1.25
C ALA A 246 3.22 21.37 2.39
N GLU A 247 2.45 22.40 2.06
CA GLU A 247 1.61 23.12 3.01
C GLU A 247 0.45 22.24 3.50
N ALA A 248 -0.14 21.43 2.60
CA ALA A 248 -1.16 20.45 2.94
C ALA A 248 -0.67 19.44 4.00
N VAL A 249 0.52 18.86 3.78
CA VAL A 249 1.15 17.94 4.74
C VAL A 249 1.42 18.64 6.07
N TYR A 250 1.85 19.89 6.05
CA TYR A 250 2.07 20.65 7.28
C TYR A 250 0.77 20.84 8.08
N SER A 251 -0.35 21.13 7.41
CA SER A 251 -1.68 21.19 8.06
C SER A 251 -2.13 19.82 8.59
N MET A 252 -1.83 18.72 7.88
CA MET A 252 -2.10 17.36 8.35
C MET A 252 -1.40 17.06 9.67
N VAL A 253 -0.10 17.33 9.74
CA VAL A 253 0.74 17.07 10.92
C VAL A 253 0.38 17.99 12.10
N LYS A 254 -0.18 19.17 11.84
CA LYS A 254 -0.62 20.12 12.87
C LYS A 254 -1.88 19.71 13.65
N GLY A 255 -2.59 18.68 13.20
CA GLY A 255 -3.75 18.17 13.94
C GLY A 255 -4.90 17.65 13.08
N LEU A 256 -4.90 17.92 11.78
CA LEU A 256 -5.98 17.46 10.90
C LEU A 256 -5.99 15.93 10.73
N ALA A 257 -4.82 15.28 10.80
CA ALA A 257 -4.69 13.82 10.71
C ALA A 257 -4.27 13.22 12.07
N PRO A 258 -5.22 12.75 12.90
CA PRO A 258 -4.96 12.47 14.32
C PRO A 258 -4.00 11.30 14.58
N ASN A 259 -3.91 10.35 13.65
CA ASN A 259 -3.09 9.13 13.81
C ASN A 259 -1.93 9.03 12.81
N LEU A 260 -1.63 10.11 12.09
CA LEU A 260 -0.53 10.15 11.14
C LEU A 260 0.81 10.14 11.90
N LYS A 261 1.62 9.09 11.67
CA LYS A 261 2.93 8.90 12.35
C LYS A 261 4.11 8.86 11.40
N GLU A 262 3.88 8.55 10.13
CA GLU A 262 4.92 8.41 9.12
C GLU A 262 4.66 9.37 7.96
N VAL A 263 5.54 10.33 7.75
CA VAL A 263 5.44 11.27 6.63
C VAL A 263 6.77 11.25 5.90
N GLN A 264 6.72 11.06 4.59
CA GLN A 264 7.85 11.24 3.70
C GLN A 264 7.49 12.19 2.58
N MET A 265 8.34 13.19 2.39
CA MET A 265 8.17 14.19 1.34
C MET A 265 9.35 14.10 0.38
N PHE A 266 9.04 14.06 -0.90
CA PHE A 266 10.01 13.99 -1.98
C PHE A 266 9.84 15.23 -2.83
N LYS A 267 10.85 16.10 -2.82
CA LYS A 267 10.89 17.21 -3.76
C LYS A 267 11.07 16.63 -5.17
N GLY A 268 10.14 16.94 -6.06
CA GLY A 268 10.25 16.61 -7.48
C GLY A 268 11.54 17.21 -8.03
N ARG A 269 12.28 16.43 -8.84
CA ARG A 269 13.53 16.90 -9.48
C ARG A 269 13.30 17.92 -10.58
N PHE A 270 12.04 18.19 -10.91
CA PHE A 270 11.72 19.24 -11.85
C PHE A 270 11.81 20.57 -11.10
N ASP A 271 13.05 21.05 -10.96
CA ASP A 271 13.27 22.49 -10.95
C ASP A 271 12.83 22.96 -12.34
N TYR A 272 11.51 23.18 -12.50
CA TYR A 272 10.96 23.93 -13.61
C TYR A 272 11.47 25.36 -13.44
N GLU A 273 12.76 25.59 -13.76
CA GLU A 273 13.16 26.85 -14.35
C GLU A 273 12.33 26.99 -15.63
N SER A 274 11.14 27.56 -15.47
CA SER A 274 10.30 28.07 -16.56
C SER A 274 10.20 27.16 -17.79
N TYR A 275 9.34 26.13 -17.76
CA TYR A 275 8.82 25.68 -19.06
C TYR A 275 7.84 26.73 -19.55
N GLU A 276 8.38 27.57 -20.44
CA GLU A 276 7.69 28.49 -21.30
C GLU A 276 6.63 27.76 -22.13
N TYR A 277 5.40 27.61 -21.62
CA TYR A 277 4.27 27.41 -22.53
C TYR A 277 3.99 28.77 -23.19
N ALA A 278 4.52 28.94 -24.42
CA ALA A 278 4.40 30.15 -25.25
C ALA A 278 5.27 31.37 -24.86
N GLY A 279 6.43 31.18 -24.23
CA GLY A 279 7.41 32.26 -24.00
C GLY A 279 7.02 33.28 -22.93
N ASN A 280 5.99 33.00 -22.13
CA ASN A 280 5.61 33.82 -20.98
C ASN A 280 5.90 33.07 -19.68
N PRO A 281 6.58 33.69 -18.70
CA PRO A 281 6.78 33.09 -17.39
C PRO A 281 5.42 32.92 -16.71
N LEU A 282 5.22 31.77 -16.04
CA LEU A 282 4.07 31.57 -15.16
C LEU A 282 4.06 32.67 -14.07
N PRO A 283 2.89 33.16 -13.68
CA PRO A 283 2.81 34.15 -12.61
C PRO A 283 3.38 33.57 -11.30
N PRO A 284 3.73 34.43 -10.32
CA PRO A 284 4.06 33.95 -8.99
C PRO A 284 2.92 33.10 -8.43
N ARG A 285 3.28 31.95 -7.84
CA ARG A 285 2.33 31.05 -7.20
C ARG A 285 1.55 31.81 -6.11
N PRO A 286 0.20 31.82 -6.15
CA PRO A 286 -0.57 32.46 -5.10
C PRO A 286 -0.40 31.72 -3.76
N PRO A 287 -0.61 32.39 -2.61
CA PRO A 287 -0.52 31.73 -1.31
C PRO A 287 -1.60 30.66 -1.17
N TRP A 288 -1.28 29.55 -0.51
CA TRP A 288 -2.25 28.51 -0.23
C TRP A 288 -3.32 29.01 0.76
N LYS A 289 -4.59 28.83 0.40
CA LYS A 289 -5.75 29.22 1.21
C LYS A 289 -6.02 28.28 2.41
N GLY A 290 -5.34 27.13 2.49
CA GLY A 290 -5.63 26.08 3.45
C GLY A 290 -6.77 25.13 3.02
N PHE A 291 -7.07 24.16 3.88
CA PHE A 291 -8.24 23.31 3.71
C PHE A 291 -9.51 24.08 4.10
N THR A 292 -10.56 23.95 3.30
CA THR A 292 -11.88 24.53 3.58
C THR A 292 -12.83 23.41 4.02
N ASN A 293 -13.93 23.75 4.70
CA ASN A 293 -14.92 22.78 5.20
C ASN A 293 -14.39 21.78 6.25
N VAL A 294 -13.24 22.06 6.86
CA VAL A 294 -12.77 21.36 8.06
C VAL A 294 -13.68 21.82 9.19
N GLY A 295 -14.52 20.94 9.75
CA GLY A 295 -15.52 21.31 10.76
C GLY A 295 -14.94 22.21 11.86
N GLU A 296 -15.69 23.24 12.24
CA GLU A 296 -15.27 24.32 13.17
C GLU A 296 -14.91 23.86 14.61
N ASP A 297 -14.88 22.56 14.90
CA ASP A 297 -14.76 21.97 16.23
C ASP A 297 -13.41 21.26 16.52
N LEU A 298 -12.35 21.48 15.70
CA LEU A 298 -11.04 20.84 15.88
C LEU A 298 -9.87 21.79 16.21
N THR A 299 -10.16 23.01 16.66
CA THR A 299 -9.15 23.92 17.27
C THR A 299 -9.02 23.73 18.77
#